data_AF-A0A5B8EHK4-F1
#
_entry.id   AF-A0A5B8EHK4-F1
#
_cell.length_a   1.000
_cell.length_b   1.000
_cell.length_c   1.000
_cell.angle_alpha   90.00
_cell.angle_beta   90.00
_cell.angle_gamma   90.00
#
_symmetry.space_group_name_H-M   'P 1'
#
loop_
_entity.id
_entity.type
_entity.pdbx_description
1 polymer ?
#
loop_
_entity_poly.entity_id
_entity_poly.type
_entity_poly.pdbx_seq_one_letter_code
_entity_poly.pdbx_strand_id
1 'polypeptide(L)' 'MYYSIIFPAISTGAFGFPAQRAAQIAYNTITTWQTANKDYPLEVSLCAYDNKMYQLYKKIAA' A
#
# COMPACT_ATOMS: atom_id res chain seq x y z
N MET A 1 -4.29 -19.61 10.66
CA MET A 1 -5.28 -19.06 9.71
C MET A 1 -4.57 -17.94 8.96
N TYR A 2 -4.67 -17.90 7.63
CA TYR A 2 -3.95 -16.92 6.80
C TYR A 2 -4.94 -15.85 6.36
N TYR A 3 -4.61 -14.59 6.58
CA TYR A 3 -5.46 -13.46 6.20
C TYR A 3 -4.77 -12.63 5.12
N SER A 4 -5.57 -12.09 4.20
CA SER A 4 -5.07 -11.19 3.16
C SER A 4 -6.02 -10.02 2.93
N ILE A 5 -5.45 -8.86 2.62
CA ILE A 5 -6.17 -7.64 2.29
C ILE A 5 -5.51 -6.97 1.07
N ILE A 6 -6.33 -6.47 0.16
CA ILE A 6 -5.88 -5.69 -1.00
C ILE A 6 -6.44 -4.27 -0.88
N PHE A 7 -5.55 -3.27 -0.82
CA PHE A 7 -5.95 -1.87 -0.82
C PHE A 7 -5.83 -1.25 -2.21
N PRO A 8 -6.82 -0.44 -2.65
CA PRO A 8 -6.66 0.39 -3.84
C PRO A 8 -5.74 1.59 -3.57
N ALA A 9 -5.45 2.39 -4.60
CA ALA A 9 -4.76 3.68 -4.48
C ALA A 9 -5.67 4.74 -3.81
N ILE A 10 -5.80 4.63 -2.48
CA ILE A 10 -6.70 5.48 -1.67
C ILE A 10 -6.32 6.96 -1.83
N SER A 11 -7.34 7.80 -2.00
CA SER A 11 -7.26 9.27 -2.13
C SER A 11 -6.58 9.83 -3.39
N THR A 12 -6.01 9.01 -4.28
CA THR A 12 -5.25 9.53 -5.44
C THR A 12 -6.09 9.79 -6.70
N GLY A 13 -7.31 9.27 -6.76
CA GLY A 13 -8.25 9.45 -7.87
C GLY A 13 -9.07 10.73 -7.74
N ALA A 14 -10.39 10.60 -7.57
CA ALA A 14 -11.32 11.73 -7.47
C ALA A 14 -10.94 12.77 -6.38
N PHE A 15 -10.29 12.34 -5.30
CA PHE A 15 -9.85 13.22 -4.21
C PHE A 15 -8.51 13.93 -4.46
N GLY A 16 -7.78 13.57 -5.52
CA GLY A 16 -6.61 14.30 -6.00
C GLY A 16 -5.40 14.35 -5.06
N PHE A 17 -5.33 13.53 -4.01
CA PHE A 17 -4.18 13.53 -3.12
C PHE A 17 -2.91 13.07 -3.88
N PRO A 18 -1.74 13.72 -3.68
CA PRO A 18 -0.55 13.40 -4.44
C PRO A 18 -0.14 11.93 -4.33
N ALA A 19 -0.10 11.22 -5.46
CA ALA A 19 0.08 9.77 -5.50
C ALA A 19 1.35 9.28 -4.79
N GLN A 20 2.49 9.97 -4.98
CA GLN A 20 3.74 9.62 -4.32
C GLN A 20 3.64 9.73 -2.79
N ARG A 21 2.97 10.77 -2.29
CA ARG A 21 2.76 10.96 -0.84
C ARG A 21 1.79 9.91 -0.29
N ALA A 22 0.69 9.63 -0.99
CA ALA A 22 -0.26 8.58 -0.60
C ALA A 22 0.41 7.20 -0.53
N ALA A 23 1.16 6.85 -1.58
CA ALA A 23 1.86 5.57 -1.65
C ALA A 23 2.89 5.41 -0.52
N GLN A 24 3.66 6.46 -0.19
CA GLN A 24 4.61 6.42 0.91
C GLN A 24 3.91 6.25 2.27
N ILE A 25 2.81 6.98 2.50
CA ILE A 25 2.01 6.86 3.72
C ILE A 25 1.47 5.43 3.84
N ALA A 26 0.90 4.88 2.78
CA ALA A 26 0.36 3.52 2.77
C ALA A 26 1.44 2.49 3.11
N TYR A 27 2.59 2.54 2.41
CA TYR A 27 3.69 1.60 2.63
C TYR A 27 4.25 1.68 4.06
N ASN A 28 4.54 2.88 4.56
CA ASN A 28 5.07 3.07 5.91
C ASN A 28 4.08 2.58 6.96
N THR A 29 2.78 2.84 6.78
CA THR A 29 1.73 2.43 7.72
C THR A 29 1.59 0.91 7.76
N ILE A 30 1.55 0.26 6.59
CA ILE A 30 1.45 -1.20 6.47
C ILE A 30 2.64 -1.87 7.14
N THR A 31 3.87 -1.46 6.79
CA THR A 31 5.10 -2.05 7.32
C THR A 31 5.26 -1.80 8.83
N THR A 32 4.89 -0.62 9.32
CA THR A 32 4.86 -0.32 10.76
C THR A 32 3.88 -1.24 11.49
N TRP A 33 2.67 -1.41 10.96
CA TRP A 33 1.67 -2.28 11.56
C TRP A 33 2.12 -3.75 11.55
N GLN A 34 2.64 -4.25 10.42
CA GLN A 34 3.14 -5.63 10.32
C GLN A 34 4.31 -5.88 11.28
N THR A 35 5.19 -4.88 11.47
CA THR A 35 6.30 -4.97 12.42
C THR A 35 5.82 -5.03 13.87
N ALA A 36 4.75 -4.31 14.20
CA ALA A 36 4.15 -4.32 15.53
C ALA A 36 3.29 -5.57 15.82
N ASN A 37 2.78 -6.25 14.79
CA ASN A 37 1.85 -7.38 14.90
C ASN A 37 2.41 -8.65 14.23
N LYS A 38 3.66 -9.02 14.56
CA LYS A 38 4.36 -10.16 13.91
C LYS A 38 3.70 -11.52 14.12
N ASP A 39 2.93 -11.66 15.20
CA ASP A 39 2.14 -12.84 15.56
C ASP A 39 0.81 -12.93 14.79
N TYR A 40 0.45 -11.89 14.05
CA TYR A 40 -0.72 -11.85 13.18
C TYR A 40 -0.29 -11.93 11.70
N PRO A 41 -0.24 -13.13 11.09
CA PRO A 41 0.15 -13.28 9.69
C PRO A 41 -0.93 -12.71 8.75
N LEU A 42 -0.65 -11.49 8.25
CA LEU A 42 -1.49 -10.76 7.30
C LEU A 42 -0.68 -10.38 6.06
N GLU A 43 -1.10 -10.88 4.90
CA GLU A 43 -0.60 -10.44 3.61
C GLU A 43 -1.34 -9.17 3.17
N VAL A 44 -0.58 -8.14 2.78
CA VAL A 44 -1.14 -6.89 2.27
C VAL A 44 -0.63 -6.63 0.87
N SER A 45 -1.54 -6.44 -0.08
CA SER A 45 -1.21 -6.03 -1.45
C SER A 45 -1.76 -4.64 -1.76
N LEU A 46 -1.03 -3.88 -2.56
CA LEU A 46 -1.47 -2.59 -3.10
C LEU A 46 -1.87 -2.77 -4.56
N CYS A 47 -3.14 -2.55 -4.88
CA CYS A 47 -3.69 -2.67 -6.22
C CYS A 47 -3.47 -1.37 -6.99
N ALA A 48 -2.63 -1.43 -8.01
CA ALA A 48 -2.47 -0.35 -8.98
C ALA A 48 -3.45 -0.55 -10.15
N TYR A 49 -4.26 0.47 -10.42
CA TYR A 49 -5.16 0.48 -11.57
C TYR A 49 -4.40 0.63 -12.89
N ASP A 50 -3.32 1.41 -12.91
CA ASP A 50 -2.52 1.68 -14.10
C ASP A 50 -1.02 1.41 -13.88
N ASN A 51 -0.26 1.39 -14.98
CA ASN A 51 1.17 1.13 -14.94
C ASN A 51 1.93 2.24 -14.18
N LYS A 52 1.47 3.49 -14.22
CA LYS A 52 2.12 4.60 -13.51
C LYS A 52 2.11 4.37 -12.01
N MET A 53 0.97 4.00 -11.45
CA MET A 53 0.82 3.68 -10.04
C MET A 53 1.58 2.40 -9.67
N TYR A 54 1.57 1.39 -10.55
CA TYR A 54 2.33 0.16 -10.34
C TYR A 54 3.84 0.43 -10.23
N GLN A 55 4.42 1.20 -11.16
CA GLN A 55 5.83 1.57 -11.10
C GLN A 55 6.17 2.40 -9.86
N LEU A 56 5.25 3.29 -9.45
CA LEU A 56 5.41 4.06 -8.22
C LEU A 56 5.46 3.16 -6.98
N TYR A 57 4.51 2.23 -6.84
CA TYR A 57 4.53 1.26 -5.75
C TYR A 57 5.79 0.40 -5.77
N LYS A 58 6.19 -0.10 -6.95
CA LYS A 58 7.40 -0.90 -7.12
C LYS A 58 8.65 -0.13 -6.69
N LYS A 59 8.74 1.17 -6.97
CA LYS A 59 9.87 2.02 -6.56
C LYS A 59 9.91 2.25 -5.04
N ILE A 60 8.76 2.33 -4.38
CA ILE A 60 8.66 2.60 -2.94
C ILE A 60 8.89 1.33 -2.11
N ALA A 61 8.43 0.18 -2.60
CA ALA A 61 8.56 -1.10 -1.93
C ALA A 61 9.87 -1.85 -2.24
N ALA A 62 10.72 -1.28 -3.10
CA ALA A 62 12.08 -1.78 -3.36
C ALA A 62 13.04 -1.40 -2.24
#